data_AF-A0A971LKS9-F1
#
_entry.id   AF-A0A971LKS9-F1
#
_cell.length_a   1.000
_cell.length_b   1.000
_cell.length_c   1.000
_cell.angle_alpha   90.00
_cell.angle_beta   90.00
_cell.angle_gamma   90.00
#
_symmetry.space_group_name_H-M   'P 1'
#
loop_
_entity.id
_entity.type
_entity.pdbx_description
1 polymer ?
#
loop_
_entity_poly.entity_id
_entity_poly.type
_entity_poly.pdbx_seq_one_letter_code
_entity_poly.pdbx_strand_id
1 'polypeptide(L)'
;GKVLAAIGQVGLVVRGLYGEGTEAVGNLFQISNQITLGPSEEEILQNLAAVIRQIVEQERTAQQALLKANRWAMEDRVYRAYGTLTNARLLTSQEAIRLLSDVRLGHELGILNEVSYRTQNELLVLTQPAMMQRFADEEMQPETRDYKRAAIVRQRLKEGKK
;
A
#
# COMPACT_ATOMS: atom_id res chain seq x y z
N GLY A 1 -1.15 -4.09 -15.75
CA GLY A 1 -2.23 -5.11 -15.82
C GLY A 1 -3.28 -4.70 -16.83
N LYS A 2 -4.02 -5.65 -17.43
CA LYS A 2 -5.05 -5.37 -18.46
C LYS A 2 -6.08 -4.31 -18.03
N VAL A 3 -6.42 -4.27 -16.74
CA VAL A 3 -7.31 -3.28 -16.12
C VAL A 3 -6.77 -1.86 -16.24
N LEU A 4 -5.46 -1.66 -15.99
CA LEU A 4 -4.83 -0.35 -16.02
C LEU A 4 -4.78 0.27 -17.43
N ALA A 5 -4.64 -0.57 -18.45
CA ALA A 5 -4.67 -0.13 -19.85
C ALA A 5 -6.08 0.31 -20.29
N ALA A 6 -7.13 -0.33 -19.76
CA ALA A 6 -8.52 0.01 -20.06
C ALA A 6 -8.94 1.37 -19.44
N ILE A 7 -8.38 1.74 -18.28
CA ILE A 7 -8.69 2.99 -17.58
C ILE A 7 -8.31 4.23 -18.41
N GLY A 8 -7.20 4.15 -19.14
CA GLY A 8 -6.76 5.24 -20.04
C GLY A 8 -7.75 5.57 -21.15
N GLN A 9 -8.55 4.60 -21.59
CA GLN A 9 -9.55 4.81 -22.65
C GLN A 9 -10.78 5.59 -22.17
N VAL A 10 -10.95 5.75 -20.85
CA VAL A 10 -12.12 6.41 -20.24
C VAL A 10 -11.73 7.78 -19.65
N GLY A 11 -10.60 8.34 -20.07
CA GLY A 11 -10.15 9.68 -19.65
C GLY A 11 -9.59 9.75 -18.23
N LEU A 12 -9.13 8.63 -17.69
CA LEU A 12 -8.53 8.53 -16.37
C LEU A 12 -7.05 8.12 -16.47
N VAL A 13 -6.24 8.60 -15.54
CA VAL A 13 -4.82 8.25 -15.41
C VAL A 13 -4.62 7.41 -14.15
N VAL A 14 -3.78 6.39 -14.25
CA VAL A 14 -3.31 5.63 -13.09
C VAL A 14 -1.80 5.75 -12.97
N ARG A 15 -1.32 6.03 -11.76
CA ARG A 15 0.11 6.05 -11.43
C ARG A 15 0.38 5.37 -10.09
N GLY A 16 1.60 4.87 -9.90
CA GLY A 16 2.05 4.43 -8.58
C GLY A 16 2.06 5.59 -7.60
N LEU A 17 1.61 5.36 -6.36
CA LEU A 17 1.67 6.37 -5.30
C LEU A 17 3.07 6.47 -4.69
N TYR A 18 3.75 5.33 -4.60
CA TYR A 18 5.13 5.21 -4.13
C TYR A 18 5.99 4.52 -5.18
N GLY A 19 7.24 4.95 -5.31
CA GLY A 19 8.15 4.51 -6.36
C GLY A 19 8.56 5.66 -7.27
N GLU A 20 9.47 5.38 -8.20
CA GLU A 20 9.91 6.35 -9.21
C GLU A 20 9.32 5.97 -10.58
N GLY A 21 8.88 6.98 -11.34
CA GLY A 21 8.30 6.80 -12.66
C GLY A 21 6.98 6.02 -12.63
N THR A 22 6.97 4.83 -13.23
CA THR A 22 5.79 3.97 -13.37
C THR A 22 5.73 2.82 -12.36
N GLU A 23 6.74 2.67 -11.50
CA GLU A 23 6.72 1.64 -10.45
C GLU A 23 5.66 1.99 -9.38
N ALA A 24 4.85 1.00 -8.99
CA ALA A 24 3.86 1.12 -7.92
C ALA A 24 4.27 0.24 -6.73
N VAL A 25 5.18 0.77 -5.91
CA VAL A 25 5.69 0.07 -4.73
C VAL A 25 4.57 -0.19 -3.74
N GLY A 26 4.46 -1.45 -3.30
CA GLY A 26 3.40 -1.91 -2.38
C GLY A 26 2.00 -1.88 -2.96
N ASN A 27 1.87 -1.92 -4.29
CA ASN A 27 0.59 -1.99 -4.99
C ASN A 27 -0.37 -0.84 -4.61
N LEU A 28 0.19 0.33 -4.25
CA LEU A 28 -0.57 1.54 -3.99
C LEU A 28 -0.63 2.38 -5.27
N PHE A 29 -1.85 2.65 -5.72
CA PHE A 29 -2.12 3.36 -6.96
C PHE A 29 -2.93 4.63 -6.68
N GLN A 30 -2.62 5.69 -7.40
CA GLN A 30 -3.43 6.89 -7.50
C GLN A 30 -4.15 6.89 -8.85
N ILE A 31 -5.45 7.12 -8.81
CA ILE A 31 -6.30 7.24 -10.00
C ILE A 31 -6.85 8.67 -10.03
N SER A 32 -6.70 9.35 -11.17
CA SER A 32 -7.11 10.75 -11.34
C SER A 32 -7.79 10.97 -12.68
N ASN A 33 -8.71 11.93 -12.72
CA ASN A 33 -9.30 12.39 -13.96
C ASN A 33 -8.29 13.17 -14.82
N GLN A 34 -8.33 12.97 -16.14
CA GLN A 34 -7.52 13.69 -17.13
C GLN A 34 -8.32 14.75 -17.91
N ILE A 35 -9.65 14.61 -17.98
CA ILE A 35 -10.50 15.46 -18.82
C ILE A 35 -10.92 16.70 -18.03
N THR A 36 -10.47 17.88 -18.43
CA THR A 36 -10.72 19.13 -17.69
C THR A 36 -11.71 20.08 -18.36
N LEU A 37 -11.97 19.93 -19.66
CA LEU A 37 -12.86 20.81 -20.42
C LEU A 37 -13.96 20.00 -21.10
N GLY A 38 -15.20 20.47 -21.01
CA GLY A 38 -16.38 19.81 -21.59
C GLY A 38 -17.33 19.29 -20.51
N PRO A 39 -16.96 18.25 -19.74
CA PRO A 39 -17.82 17.71 -18.70
C PRO A 39 -17.82 18.60 -17.46
N SER A 40 -18.95 18.61 -16.76
CA SER A 40 -19.10 19.20 -15.43
C SER A 40 -18.34 18.40 -14.37
N GLU A 41 -18.05 19.01 -13.22
CA GLU A 41 -17.42 18.32 -12.09
C GLU A 41 -18.24 17.11 -11.63
N GLU A 42 -19.56 17.20 -11.68
CA GLU A 42 -20.46 16.11 -11.31
C GLU A 42 -20.30 14.90 -12.26
N GLU A 43 -20.25 15.13 -13.58
CA GLU A 43 -20.02 14.07 -14.56
C GLU A 43 -18.63 13.43 -14.38
N ILE A 44 -17.61 14.24 -14.08
CA ILE A 44 -16.26 13.75 -13.79
C ILE A 44 -16.27 12.84 -12.55
N LEU A 45 -16.94 13.25 -11.47
CA LEU A 45 -17.04 12.47 -10.24
C LEU A 45 -17.83 11.17 -10.46
N GLN A 46 -18.93 11.22 -11.22
CA GLN A 46 -19.72 10.04 -11.55
C GLN A 46 -18.92 9.02 -12.38
N ASN A 47 -18.20 9.48 -13.41
CA ASN A 47 -17.33 8.63 -14.23
C ASN A 47 -16.23 7.99 -13.38
N LEU A 48 -15.52 8.81 -12.59
CA LEU A 48 -14.47 8.32 -11.69
C LEU A 48 -15.03 7.27 -10.72
N ALA A 49 -16.14 7.55 -10.05
CA ALA A 49 -16.76 6.63 -9.10
C ALA A 49 -17.19 5.31 -9.77
N ALA A 50 -17.71 5.35 -10.99
CA ALA A 50 -18.08 4.15 -11.75
C ALA A 50 -16.88 3.25 -12.03
N VAL A 51 -15.78 3.84 -12.51
CA VAL A 51 -14.54 3.10 -12.80
C VAL A 51 -13.91 2.55 -11.52
N ILE A 52 -13.84 3.35 -10.44
CA ILE A 52 -13.33 2.89 -9.14
C ILE A 52 -14.12 1.69 -8.62
N ARG A 53 -15.46 1.70 -8.72
CA ARG A 53 -16.30 0.55 -8.31
C ARG A 53 -15.93 -0.72 -9.08
N GLN A 54 -15.73 -0.63 -10.40
CA GLN A 54 -15.34 -1.78 -11.22
C GLN A 54 -13.96 -2.33 -10.81
N ILE A 55 -13.00 -1.46 -10.53
CA ILE A 55 -11.66 -1.86 -10.08
C ILE A 55 -11.73 -2.57 -8.73
N VAL A 56 -12.49 -2.02 -7.77
CA VAL A 56 -12.67 -2.65 -6.45
C VAL A 56 -13.26 -4.05 -6.58
N GLU A 57 -14.26 -4.24 -7.45
CA GLU A 57 -14.89 -5.54 -7.65
C GLU A 57 -13.93 -6.56 -8.30
N GLN A 58 -13.14 -6.12 -9.28
CA GLN A 58 -12.13 -6.96 -9.92
C GLN A 58 -11.03 -7.36 -8.93
N GLU A 59 -10.57 -6.43 -8.08
CA GLU A 59 -9.57 -6.71 -7.05
C GLU A 59 -10.10 -7.71 -6.01
N ARG A 60 -11.32 -7.53 -5.52
CA ARG A 60 -11.96 -8.49 -4.60
C ARG A 60 -12.07 -9.88 -5.21
N THR A 61 -12.47 -9.96 -6.48
CA THR A 61 -12.56 -11.22 -7.21
C THR A 61 -11.18 -11.89 -7.33
N ALA A 62 -10.15 -11.11 -7.66
CA ALA A 62 -8.78 -11.60 -7.77
C ALA A 62 -8.23 -12.10 -6.42
N GLN A 63 -8.47 -11.37 -5.34
CA GLN A 63 -8.07 -11.76 -3.97
C GLN A 63 -8.69 -13.10 -3.57
N GLN A 64 -9.99 -13.29 -3.81
CA GLN A 64 -10.67 -14.56 -3.53
C GLN A 64 -10.14 -15.71 -4.40
N ALA A 65 -9.85 -15.44 -5.67
CA ALA A 65 -9.26 -16.43 -6.57
C ALA A 65 -7.85 -16.86 -6.09
N LEU A 66 -7.02 -15.89 -5.67
CA LEU A 66 -5.69 -16.15 -5.12
C LEU A 66 -5.75 -17.02 -3.85
N LEU A 67 -6.65 -16.68 -2.92
CA LEU A 67 -6.82 -17.44 -1.69
C LEU A 67 -7.29 -18.89 -1.94
N LYS A 68 -8.20 -19.08 -2.90
CA LYS A 68 -8.68 -20.42 -3.29
C LYS A 68 -7.61 -21.23 -4.01
N ALA A 69 -6.77 -20.57 -4.81
CA ALA A 69 -5.74 -21.26 -5.60
C ALA A 69 -4.61 -21.80 -4.72
N ASN A 70 -4.13 -21.03 -3.74
CA ASN A 70 -3.06 -21.48 -2.86
C ASN A 70 -3.07 -20.77 -1.50
N ARG A 71 -3.95 -21.23 -0.60
CA ARG A 71 -4.09 -20.67 0.74
C ARG A 71 -2.80 -20.71 1.55
N TRP A 72 -2.09 -21.85 1.57
CA TRP A 72 -0.88 -22.01 2.38
C TRP A 72 0.25 -21.08 1.94
N ALA A 73 0.45 -20.89 0.64
CA ALA A 73 1.44 -19.93 0.15
C ALA A 73 1.06 -18.49 0.51
N MET A 74 -0.23 -18.16 0.52
CA MET A 74 -0.69 -16.83 0.93
C MET A 74 -0.46 -16.60 2.42
N GLU A 75 -0.79 -17.58 3.26
CA GLU A 75 -0.54 -17.52 4.70
C GLU A 75 0.97 -17.37 4.99
N ASP A 76 1.84 -18.19 4.38
CA ASP A 76 3.29 -18.08 4.55
C ASP A 76 3.83 -16.70 4.11
N ARG A 77 3.38 -16.17 2.97
CA ARG A 77 3.79 -14.84 2.49
C ARG A 77 3.42 -13.74 3.50
N VAL A 78 2.16 -13.74 3.97
CA VAL A 78 1.66 -12.75 4.92
C VAL A 78 2.42 -12.82 6.24
N TYR A 79 2.61 -14.02 6.80
CA TYR A 79 3.30 -14.20 8.07
C TYR A 79 4.81 -13.94 7.98
N ARG A 80 5.46 -14.20 6.84
CA ARG A 80 6.83 -13.76 6.59
C ARG A 80 6.94 -12.24 6.58
N ALA A 81 6.02 -11.56 5.90
CA ALA A 81 6.02 -10.10 5.89
C ALA A 81 5.82 -9.52 7.29
N TYR A 82 4.85 -10.06 8.04
CA TYR A 82 4.63 -9.68 9.43
C TYR A 82 5.84 -9.99 10.33
N GLY A 83 6.45 -11.15 10.18
CA GLY A 83 7.64 -11.57 10.92
C GLY A 83 8.83 -10.64 10.66
N THR A 84 9.08 -10.28 9.40
CA THR A 84 10.13 -9.32 9.05
C THR A 84 9.84 -7.95 9.65
N LEU A 85 8.62 -7.41 9.50
CA LEU A 85 8.27 -6.09 10.05
C LEU A 85 8.37 -6.04 11.59
N THR A 86 8.09 -7.15 12.27
CA THR A 86 8.15 -7.23 13.73
C THR A 86 9.54 -7.52 14.29
N ASN A 87 10.50 -7.99 13.47
CA ASN A 87 11.81 -8.43 13.96
C ASN A 87 13.02 -7.78 13.26
N ALA A 88 12.89 -7.29 12.03
CA ALA A 88 14.00 -6.72 11.26
C ALA A 88 14.68 -5.57 12.01
N ARG A 89 15.99 -5.39 11.82
CA ARG A 89 16.78 -4.28 12.41
C ARG A 89 17.18 -3.23 11.40
N LEU A 90 17.22 -3.59 10.13
CA LEU A 90 17.34 -2.68 8.99
C LEU A 90 16.12 -2.94 8.11
N LEU A 91 15.51 -1.88 7.62
CA LEU A 91 14.33 -1.96 6.77
C LEU A 91 14.35 -0.78 5.82
N THR A 92 14.50 -1.03 4.52
CA THR A 92 14.49 0.05 3.51
C THR A 92 13.08 0.63 3.36
N SER A 93 12.94 1.83 2.77
CA SER A 93 11.62 2.41 2.46
C SER A 93 10.79 1.50 1.56
N GLN A 94 11.41 0.96 0.51
CA GLN A 94 10.73 0.17 -0.50
C GLN A 94 10.28 -1.18 0.06
N GLU A 95 11.13 -1.81 0.88
CA GLU A 95 10.79 -3.04 1.60
C GLU A 95 9.67 -2.81 2.61
N ALA A 96 9.72 -1.74 3.41
CA ALA A 96 8.66 -1.41 4.37
C ALA A 96 7.29 -1.32 3.67
N ILE A 97 7.20 -0.58 2.57
CA ILE A 97 5.95 -0.39 1.82
C ILE A 97 5.45 -1.72 1.22
N ARG A 98 6.36 -2.54 0.67
CA ARG A 98 6.00 -3.87 0.11
C ARG A 98 5.48 -4.81 1.19
N LEU A 99 6.16 -4.91 2.33
CA LEU A 99 5.74 -5.80 3.41
C LEU A 99 4.46 -5.32 4.11
N LEU A 100 4.27 -3.99 4.26
CA LEU A 100 3.03 -3.42 4.77
C LEU A 100 1.84 -3.72 3.85
N SER A 101 2.07 -3.74 2.52
CA SER A 101 1.07 -4.15 1.53
C SER A 101 0.68 -5.63 1.70
N ASP A 102 1.65 -6.51 1.94
CA ASP A 102 1.38 -7.94 2.20
C ASP A 102 0.62 -8.16 3.50
N VAL A 103 0.95 -7.42 4.57
CA VAL A 103 0.19 -7.40 5.83
C VAL A 103 -1.24 -6.90 5.60
N ARG A 104 -1.42 -5.87 4.78
CA ARG A 104 -2.75 -5.34 4.42
C ARG A 104 -3.57 -6.38 3.69
N LEU A 105 -3.00 -7.04 2.68
CA LEU A 105 -3.67 -8.13 1.98
C LEU A 105 -4.05 -9.27 2.94
N GLY A 106 -3.16 -9.63 3.86
CA GLY A 106 -3.45 -10.61 4.90
C GLY A 106 -4.66 -10.24 5.77
N HIS A 107 -4.81 -8.96 6.10
CA HIS A 107 -5.98 -8.46 6.84
C HIS A 107 -7.27 -8.57 6.02
N GLU A 108 -7.25 -8.16 4.74
CA GLU A 108 -8.43 -8.23 3.86
C GLU A 108 -8.86 -9.68 3.59
N LEU A 109 -7.90 -10.62 3.54
CA LEU A 109 -8.15 -12.05 3.38
C LEU A 109 -8.51 -12.78 4.70
N GLY A 110 -8.48 -12.09 5.84
CA GLY A 110 -8.75 -12.67 7.16
C GLY A 110 -7.67 -13.63 7.67
N ILE A 111 -6.45 -13.53 7.14
CA ILE A 111 -5.28 -14.35 7.53
C ILE A 111 -4.59 -13.78 8.79
N LEU A 112 -4.51 -12.45 8.89
CA LEU A 112 -3.80 -11.72 9.95
C LEU A 112 -4.65 -10.52 10.41
N ASN A 113 -5.18 -10.59 11.63
CA ASN A 113 -6.15 -9.61 12.16
C ASN A 113 -5.59 -8.77 13.31
N GLU A 114 -4.36 -9.04 13.73
CA GLU A 114 -3.71 -8.43 14.89
C GLU A 114 -3.37 -6.96 14.67
N VAL A 115 -3.22 -6.52 13.41
CA VAL A 115 -2.80 -5.15 13.07
C VAL A 115 -3.96 -4.34 12.51
N SER A 116 -4.33 -3.24 13.16
CA SER A 116 -5.40 -2.35 12.69
C SER A 116 -5.06 -1.66 11.35
N TYR A 117 -6.08 -1.38 10.53
CA TYR A 117 -5.92 -0.56 9.32
C TYR A 117 -5.31 0.82 9.61
N ARG A 118 -5.67 1.42 10.75
CA ARG A 118 -5.10 2.69 11.20
C ARG A 118 -3.59 2.59 11.35
N THR A 119 -3.09 1.58 12.07
CA THR A 119 -1.66 1.36 12.28
C THR A 119 -0.93 1.15 10.94
N GLN A 120 -1.52 0.39 10.02
CA GLN A 120 -0.92 0.15 8.70
C GLN A 120 -0.82 1.44 7.88
N ASN A 121 -1.88 2.25 7.85
CA ASN A 121 -1.90 3.53 7.14
C ASN A 121 -0.93 4.55 7.76
N GLU A 122 -0.87 4.63 9.09
CA GLU A 122 0.08 5.50 9.79
C GLU A 122 1.52 5.10 9.47
N LEU A 123 1.83 3.80 9.48
CA LEU A 123 3.16 3.31 9.16
C LEU A 123 3.58 3.68 7.74
N LEU A 124 2.70 3.58 6.73
CA LEU A 124 3.01 4.00 5.36
C LEU A 124 3.49 5.45 5.26
N VAL A 125 3.00 6.35 6.13
CA VAL A 125 3.41 7.75 6.17
C VAL A 125 4.65 7.95 7.04
N LEU A 126 4.65 7.39 8.25
CA LEU A 126 5.72 7.57 9.24
C LEU A 126 7.06 6.99 8.80
N THR A 127 7.05 5.95 7.95
CA THR A 127 8.28 5.33 7.46
C THR A 127 8.89 6.04 6.25
N GLN A 128 8.27 7.11 5.74
CA GLN A 128 8.82 7.87 4.62
C GLN A 128 10.04 8.69 5.07
N PRO A 129 11.10 8.81 4.23
CA PRO A 129 12.35 9.48 4.60
C PRO A 129 12.14 10.89 5.17
N ALA A 130 11.37 11.73 4.46
CA ALA A 130 11.11 13.10 4.87
C ALA A 130 10.32 13.18 6.19
N MET A 131 9.39 12.25 6.41
CA MET A 131 8.60 12.22 7.64
C MET A 131 9.48 11.85 8.84
N MET A 132 10.35 10.86 8.67
CA MET A 132 11.28 10.43 9.71
C MET A 132 12.27 11.53 10.11
N GLN A 133 12.84 12.23 9.11
CA GLN A 133 13.75 13.35 9.36
C GLN A 133 13.02 14.51 10.05
N ARG A 134 11.82 14.84 9.59
CA ARG A 134 10.99 15.89 10.20
C ARG A 134 10.64 15.60 11.67
N PHE A 135 10.31 14.36 12.02
CA PHE A 135 9.99 14.01 13.41
C PHE A 135 11.19 14.00 14.34
N ALA A 136 12.37 13.71 13.82
CA ALA A 136 13.60 13.71 14.60
C ALA A 136 14.32 15.06 14.60
N ASP A 137 13.82 16.03 13.82
CA ASP A 137 14.41 17.36 13.63
C ASP A 137 15.91 17.30 13.25
N GLU A 138 16.29 16.30 12.45
CA GLU A 138 17.66 16.07 12.04
C GLU A 138 17.75 15.46 10.63
N GLU A 139 18.85 15.75 9.94
CA GLU A 139 19.19 15.00 8.73
C GLU A 139 19.73 13.62 9.07
N MET A 140 19.27 12.60 8.33
CA MET A 140 19.66 11.22 8.56
C MET A 140 20.28 10.63 7.31
N GLN A 141 21.43 9.98 7.46
CA GLN A 141 22.00 9.13 6.42
C GLN A 141 21.09 7.93 6.11
N PRO A 142 21.12 7.39 4.88
CA PRO A 142 20.26 6.27 4.46
C PRO A 142 20.23 5.10 5.44
N GLU A 143 21.38 4.66 5.93
CA GLU A 143 21.53 3.52 6.83
C GLU A 143 20.89 3.79 8.20
N THR A 144 21.06 5.02 8.71
CA THR A 144 20.42 5.48 9.94
C THR A 144 18.91 5.51 9.79
N ARG A 145 18.39 5.93 8.62
CA ARG A 145 16.95 5.89 8.33
C ARG A 145 16.45 4.46 8.33
N ASP A 146 17.16 3.52 7.70
CA ASP A 146 16.74 2.13 7.64
C ASP A 146 16.69 1.47 9.02
N TYR A 147 17.66 1.79 9.88
CA TYR A 147 17.66 1.33 11.27
C TYR A 147 16.51 1.92 12.09
N LYS A 148 16.32 3.24 12.03
CA LYS A 148 15.23 3.94 12.74
C LYS A 148 13.86 3.50 12.22
N ARG A 149 13.72 3.24 10.91
CA ARG A 149 12.46 2.79 10.28
C ARG A 149 12.04 1.46 10.85
N ALA A 150 12.97 0.50 10.88
CA ALA A 150 12.72 -0.78 11.49
C ALA A 150 12.28 -0.64 12.96
N ALA A 151 12.91 0.25 13.73
CA ALA A 151 12.52 0.50 15.13
C ALA A 151 11.08 1.04 15.26
N ILE A 152 10.72 2.06 14.48
CA ILE A 152 9.36 2.65 14.48
C ILE A 152 8.32 1.59 14.11
N VAL A 153 8.57 0.81 13.06
CA VAL A 153 7.64 -0.25 12.61
C VAL A 153 7.41 -1.27 13.71
N ARG A 154 8.48 -1.81 14.32
CA ARG A 154 8.35 -2.80 15.40
C ARG A 154 7.58 -2.25 16.59
N GLN A 155 7.87 -1.01 16.99
CA GLN A 155 7.20 -0.36 18.11
C GLN A 155 5.70 -0.22 17.83
N ARG A 156 5.32 0.38 16.69
CA ARG A 156 3.92 0.62 16.34
C ARG A 156 3.14 -0.66 16.12
N LEU A 157 3.74 -1.70 15.54
CA LEU A 157 3.08 -3.01 15.39
C LEU A 157 2.91 -3.74 16.73
N LYS A 158 3.75 -3.47 17.72
CA LYS A 158 3.59 -4.02 19.08
C LYS A 158 2.48 -3.30 19.86
N GLU A 159 2.43 -1.97 19.77
CA GLU A 159 1.41 -1.12 20.40
C GLU A 159 0.03 -1.26 19.73
N GLY A 160 0.01 -1.48 18.43
CA GLY A 160 -1.21 -1.61 17.62
C GLY A 160 -1.82 -3.01 17.60
N LYS A 161 -1.37 -3.93 18.46
CA LYS A 161 -2.02 -5.23 18.65
C LYS A 161 -3.38 -5.00 19.28
N LYS A 162 -4.43 -5.45 18.60
CA LYS A 162 -5.79 -5.48 19.15
C LYS A 162 -5.89 -6.42 20.34
#